data_AF-A0A6U7NRX4-F1
#
_entry.id   AF-A0A6U7NRX4-F1
#
_cell.length_a   1.000
_cell.length_b   1.000
_cell.length_c   1.000
_cell.angle_alpha   90.00
_cell.angle_beta   90.00
_cell.angle_gamma   90.00
#
_symmetry.space_group_name_H-M   'P 1'
#
loop_
_entity.id
_entity.type
_entity.pdbx_description
1 polymer ?
#
loop_
_entity_poly.entity_id
_entity_poly.type
_entity_poly.pdbx_seq_one_letter_code
_entity_poly.pdbx_strand_id
1 'polypeptide(L)'
;GTAQFAAPEVLVLPDEMRPGPPGLNASYTLKADVYSTGMLLWTLSTRVPPFDGMRLSTVMRAVKAGERPPPLRADSDAPEQWRMLVDACLAHDPQQRPDIGHVLEVLERLERP
;
A
#
# COMPACT_ATOMS: atom_id res chain seq x y z
N GLY A 1 -14.78 -0.13 -2.52
CA GLY A 1 -13.35 0.23 -2.72
C GLY A 1 -12.54 -1.05 -2.77
N THR A 2 -11.50 -1.11 -3.59
CA THR A 2 -10.74 -2.34 -3.83
C THR A 2 -9.79 -2.60 -2.67
N ALA A 3 -10.15 -3.49 -1.73
CA ALA A 3 -9.43 -3.69 -0.47
C ALA A 3 -7.95 -4.10 -0.63
N GLN A 4 -7.52 -4.53 -1.83
CA GLN A 4 -6.13 -4.82 -2.16
C GLN A 4 -5.20 -3.59 -2.14
N PHE A 5 -5.74 -2.37 -2.23
CA PHE A 5 -4.98 -1.12 -2.09
C PHE A 5 -5.04 -0.55 -0.67
N ALA A 6 -5.85 -1.13 0.22
CA ALA A 6 -6.07 -0.58 1.54
C ALA A 6 -4.89 -0.90 2.48
N ALA A 7 -4.56 0.08 3.32
CA ALA A 7 -3.57 -0.08 4.38
C ALA A 7 -4.04 -1.10 5.43
N PRO A 8 -3.13 -1.82 6.10
CA PRO A 8 -3.49 -2.86 7.07
C PRO A 8 -4.38 -2.34 8.21
N GLU A 9 -4.17 -1.11 8.68
CA GLU A 9 -4.95 -0.47 9.75
C GLU A 9 -6.36 -0.02 9.33
N VAL A 10 -6.65 0.00 8.03
CA VAL A 10 -7.98 0.30 7.47
C VAL A 10 -8.82 -0.97 7.31
N LEU A 11 -8.17 -2.15 7.28
CA LEU A 11 -8.83 -3.43 7.05
C LEU A 11 -9.52 -3.96 8.30
N VAL A 12 -10.84 -4.10 8.24
CA VAL A 12 -11.65 -4.81 9.24
C VAL A 12 -11.93 -6.21 8.72
N LEU A 13 -11.46 -7.23 9.44
CA LEU A 13 -11.73 -8.62 9.05
C LEU A 13 -13.16 -9.01 9.47
N PRO A 14 -13.83 -9.93 8.75
CA PRO A 14 -15.18 -10.36 9.09
C PRO A 14 -15.33 -10.85 10.54
N ASP A 15 -14.33 -11.57 11.05
CA ASP A 15 -14.31 -12.11 12.41
C ASP A 15 -14.08 -11.01 13.49
N GLU A 16 -13.63 -9.83 13.09
CA GLU A 16 -13.41 -8.67 13.95
C GLU A 16 -14.57 -7.66 13.93
N MET A 17 -15.56 -7.86 13.05
CA MET A 17 -16.77 -7.05 13.02
C MET A 17 -17.56 -7.29 14.30
N ARG A 18 -17.33 -6.45 15.32
CA ARG A 18 -18.15 -6.45 16.52
C ARG A 18 -19.59 -6.03 16.16
N PRO A 19 -20.63 -6.67 16.74
CA PRO A 19 -21.97 -6.13 16.68
C PRO A 19 -21.99 -4.80 17.45
N GLY A 20 -22.00 -3.69 16.72
CA GLY A 20 -21.99 -2.33 17.23
C GLY A 20 -22.60 -1.39 16.18
N PRO A 21 -22.92 -0.13 16.54
CA PRO A 21 -23.50 0.80 15.58
C PRO A 21 -22.59 0.94 14.36
N PRO A 22 -23.14 0.86 13.13
CA PRO A 22 -22.35 0.98 11.92
C PRO A 22 -21.71 2.36 11.85
N GLY A 23 -20.39 2.44 11.66
CA GLY A 23 -19.72 3.69 11.28
C GLY A 23 -18.46 4.08 12.05
N LEU A 24 -18.00 3.31 13.02
CA LEU A 24 -16.70 3.55 13.68
C LEU A 24 -15.76 2.39 13.41
N ASN A 25 -14.52 2.71 13.01
CA ASN A 25 -13.31 1.85 13.05
C ASN A 25 -12.75 1.36 11.70
N ALA A 26 -12.46 2.31 10.82
CA ALA A 26 -11.20 2.27 10.10
C ALA A 26 -10.50 3.60 10.37
N SER A 27 -9.30 3.57 10.93
CA SER A 27 -8.49 4.78 11.13
C SER A 27 -7.95 5.24 9.79
N TYR A 28 -8.82 5.86 8.98
CA TYR A 28 -8.41 6.55 7.77
C TYR A 28 -7.51 7.71 8.18
N THR A 29 -6.26 7.65 7.74
CA THR A 29 -5.25 8.66 8.00
C THR A 29 -4.55 9.00 6.70
N LEU A 30 -3.88 10.14 6.65
CA LEU A 30 -3.02 10.50 5.51
C LEU A 30 -1.96 9.42 5.22
N LYS A 31 -1.54 8.67 6.24
CA LYS A 31 -0.60 7.54 6.09
C LYS A 31 -1.25 6.33 5.40
N ALA A 32 -2.55 6.14 5.56
CA ALA A 32 -3.29 5.13 4.80
C ALA A 32 -3.37 5.50 3.31
N ASP A 33 -3.53 6.79 2.99
CA ASP A 33 -3.47 7.27 1.62
C ASP A 33 -2.08 7.02 1.01
N VAL A 34 -1.00 7.33 1.73
CA VAL A 34 0.38 7.05 1.29
C VAL A 34 0.60 5.56 0.98
N TYR A 35 0.03 4.66 1.79
CA TYR A 35 0.08 3.23 1.49
C TYR A 35 -0.63 2.88 0.18
N SER A 36 -1.83 3.44 -0.03
CA SER A 36 -2.58 3.22 -1.27
C SER A 36 -1.84 3.78 -2.49
N THR A 37 -1.12 4.90 -2.33
CA THR A 37 -0.19 5.43 -3.32
C THR A 37 0.94 4.45 -3.59
N GLY A 38 1.57 3.86 -2.57
CA GLY A 38 2.60 2.82 -2.75
C GLY A 38 2.10 1.62 -3.57
N MET A 39 0.89 1.14 -3.28
CA MET A 39 0.26 0.06 -4.07
C MET A 39 -0.01 0.47 -5.51
N LEU A 40 -0.42 1.72 -5.75
CA LEU A 40 -0.61 2.26 -7.09
C LEU A 40 0.72 2.34 -7.85
N LEU A 41 1.76 2.91 -7.24
CA LEU A 41 3.09 3.00 -7.84
C LEU A 41 3.64 1.61 -8.20
N TRP A 42 3.50 0.63 -7.29
CA TRP A 42 3.84 -0.76 -7.57
C TRP A 42 3.07 -1.33 -8.77
N THR A 43 1.76 -1.10 -8.82
CA THR A 43 0.87 -1.56 -9.91
C THR A 43 1.27 -0.94 -11.25
N LEU A 44 1.64 0.35 -11.26
CA LEU A 44 2.09 1.05 -12.46
C LEU A 44 3.40 0.45 -13.00
N SER A 45 4.30 0.04 -12.12
CA SER A 45 5.56 -0.60 -12.49
C SER A 45 5.38 -2.01 -13.02
N THR A 46 4.52 -2.82 -12.41
CA THR A 46 4.34 -4.24 -12.79
C THR A 46 3.28 -4.44 -13.86
N ARG A 47 2.37 -3.48 -14.03
CA ARG A 47 1.14 -3.59 -14.86
C ARG A 47 0.23 -4.74 -14.42
N VAL A 48 0.37 -5.22 -13.18
CA VAL A 48 -0.36 -6.36 -12.62
C VAL A 48 -1.18 -5.89 -11.41
N PRO A 49 -2.43 -6.35 -11.22
CA PRO A 49 -3.19 -6.06 -10.01
C PRO A 49 -2.46 -6.54 -8.74
N PRO A 50 -2.46 -5.78 -7.64
CA PRO A 50 -1.91 -6.26 -6.37
C PRO A 50 -2.61 -7.55 -5.95
N PHE A 51 -1.81 -8.58 -5.62
CA PHE A 51 -2.30 -9.90 -5.21
C PHE A 51 -3.20 -10.59 -6.25
N ASP A 52 -2.85 -10.47 -7.54
CA ASP A 52 -3.61 -11.06 -8.64
C ASP A 52 -3.91 -12.56 -8.43
N GLY A 53 -5.13 -12.97 -8.78
CA GLY A 53 -5.62 -14.34 -8.59
C GLY A 53 -5.99 -14.73 -7.15
N MET A 54 -5.76 -13.88 -6.14
CA MET A 54 -6.13 -14.18 -4.75
C MET A 54 -7.56 -13.76 -4.41
N ARG A 55 -8.24 -14.53 -3.54
CA ARG A 55 -9.54 -14.14 -2.97
C ARG A 55 -9.37 -12.94 -2.04
N LEU A 56 -10.32 -12.01 -2.08
CA LEU A 56 -10.27 -10.78 -1.29
C LEU A 56 -10.09 -11.02 0.22
N SER A 57 -10.77 -12.01 0.80
CA SER A 57 -10.62 -12.37 2.21
C SER A 57 -9.21 -12.85 2.56
N THR A 58 -8.54 -13.54 1.64
CA THR A 58 -7.15 -13.97 1.78
C THR A 58 -6.22 -12.77 1.69
N VAL A 59 -6.43 -11.87 0.73
CA VAL A 59 -5.65 -10.62 0.58
C VAL A 59 -5.75 -9.77 1.84
N MET A 60 -6.96 -9.55 2.37
CA MET A 60 -7.14 -8.75 3.58
C MET A 60 -6.37 -9.33 4.76
N ARG A 61 -6.39 -10.66 4.92
CA ARG A 61 -5.64 -11.34 6.00
C ARG A 61 -4.14 -11.24 5.80
N ALA A 62 -3.65 -11.45 4.58
CA ALA A 62 -2.23 -11.35 4.23
C ALA A 62 -1.69 -9.94 4.47
N VAL A 63 -2.36 -8.90 3.95
CA VAL A 63 -1.98 -7.49 4.14
C VAL A 63 -1.90 -7.13 5.62
N LYS A 64 -2.90 -7.56 6.40
CA LYS A 64 -2.97 -7.32 7.84
C LYS A 64 -1.91 -8.09 8.63
N ALA A 65 -1.46 -9.24 8.14
CA ALA A 65 -0.31 -9.97 8.68
C ALA A 65 1.05 -9.37 8.27
N GLY A 66 1.06 -8.34 7.42
CA GLY A 66 2.29 -7.68 6.96
C GLY A 66 2.80 -8.17 5.61
N GLU A 67 2.10 -9.07 4.93
CA GLU A 67 2.48 -9.47 3.58
C GLU A 67 2.27 -8.34 2.57
N ARG A 68 3.13 -8.31 1.56
CA ARG A 68 3.14 -7.31 0.48
C ARG A 68 3.26 -8.01 -0.87
N PRO A 69 2.88 -7.33 -1.98
CA PRO A 69 3.25 -7.80 -3.31
C PRO A 69 4.77 -7.98 -3.42
N PRO A 70 5.24 -8.83 -4.34
CA PRO A 70 6.68 -9.01 -4.56
C PRO A 70 7.38 -7.66 -4.79
N PRO A 71 8.54 -7.42 -4.17
CA PRO A 71 9.27 -6.17 -4.36
C PRO A 71 9.59 -5.96 -5.84
N LEU A 72 9.66 -4.70 -6.27
CA LEU A 72 10.07 -4.37 -7.63
C LEU A 72 11.49 -4.91 -7.86
N ARG A 73 11.67 -5.69 -8.92
CA ARG A 73 12.94 -6.38 -9.15
C ARG A 73 14.05 -5.36 -9.46
N ALA A 74 15.26 -5.66 -9.00
CA ALA A 74 16.42 -4.81 -9.25
C ALA A 74 16.80 -4.73 -10.75
N ASP A 75 16.42 -5.74 -11.54
CA ASP A 75 16.62 -5.84 -12.99
C ASP A 75 15.49 -5.18 -13.81
N SER A 76 14.54 -4.50 -13.17
CA SER A 76 13.51 -3.72 -13.87
C SER A 76 14.04 -2.35 -14.32
N ASP A 77 13.38 -1.76 -15.31
CA ASP A 77 13.66 -0.39 -15.78
C ASP A 77 13.37 0.70 -14.73
N ALA A 78 12.79 0.35 -13.59
CA ALA A 78 12.49 1.30 -12.53
C ALA A 78 13.78 1.75 -11.81
N PRO A 79 14.03 3.05 -11.65
CA PRO A 79 15.18 3.56 -10.89
C PRO A 79 15.21 3.05 -9.44
N GLU A 80 16.40 2.97 -8.83
CA GLU A 80 16.54 2.50 -7.44
C GLU A 80 15.70 3.33 -6.45
N GLN A 81 15.72 4.66 -6.60
CA GLN A 81 14.95 5.58 -5.78
C GLN A 81 13.43 5.33 -5.90
N TRP A 82 12.94 4.94 -7.07
CA TRP A 82 11.54 4.56 -7.27
C TRP A 82 11.19 3.31 -6.46
N ARG A 83 12.05 2.28 -6.50
CA ARG A 83 11.83 1.03 -5.76
C ARG A 83 11.84 1.28 -4.25
N MET A 84 12.82 2.04 -3.76
CA MET A 84 12.90 2.43 -2.36
C MET A 84 11.68 3.23 -1.91
N LEU A 85 11.17 4.13 -2.76
CA LEU A 85 9.96 4.90 -2.46
C LEU A 85 8.74 3.99 -2.34
N VAL A 86 8.56 3.05 -3.28
CA VAL A 86 7.46 2.06 -3.22
C VAL A 86 7.53 1.26 -1.93
N ASP A 87 8.70 0.71 -1.59
CA ASP A 87 8.88 -0.08 -0.36
C ASP A 87 8.60 0.75 0.90
N ALA A 88 9.05 2.00 0.95
CA ALA A 88 8.80 2.91 2.07
C ALA A 88 7.31 3.23 2.24
N CYS A 89 6.58 3.47 1.14
CA CYS A 89 5.13 3.69 1.17
C CYS A 89 4.37 2.45 1.67
N LEU A 90 4.89 1.24 1.40
CA LEU A 90 4.28 -0.03 1.78
C LEU A 90 4.64 -0.50 3.21
N ALA A 91 5.34 0.31 4.00
CA ALA A 91 5.68 -0.04 5.38
C ALA A 91 4.43 -0.43 6.20
N HIS A 92 4.57 -1.46 7.05
CA HIS A 92 3.45 -1.95 7.87
C HIS A 92 3.00 -0.91 8.89
N ASP A 93 3.93 -0.39 9.68
CA ASP A 93 3.68 0.69 10.61
C ASP A 93 3.43 2.01 9.85
N PRO A 94 2.26 2.66 10.01
CA PRO A 94 1.96 3.95 9.39
C PRO A 94 2.98 5.05 9.71
N GLN A 95 3.65 4.98 10.87
CA GLN A 95 4.65 5.98 11.27
C GLN A 95 5.95 5.88 10.46
N GLN A 96 6.25 4.70 9.91
CA GLN A 96 7.44 4.46 9.09
C GLN A 96 7.25 4.85 7.62
N ARG A 97 6.01 5.05 7.19
CA ARG A 97 5.72 5.54 5.84
C ARG A 97 6.16 6.99 5.73
N PRO A 98 6.60 7.48 4.56
CA PRO A 98 6.83 8.90 4.35
C PRO A 98 5.54 9.71 4.48
N ASP A 99 5.64 11.03 4.55
CA ASP A 99 4.49 11.89 4.25
C ASP A 99 4.36 12.11 2.74
N ILE A 100 3.18 12.58 2.30
CA ILE A 100 2.91 12.76 0.87
C ILE A 100 3.80 13.83 0.24
N GLY A 101 4.29 14.82 1.00
CA GLY A 101 5.21 15.83 0.52
C GLY A 101 6.56 15.23 0.14
N HIS A 102 7.09 14.35 0.99
CA HIS A 102 8.31 13.59 0.68
C HIS A 102 8.14 12.66 -0.53
N VAL A 103 6.98 12.00 -0.64
CA VAL A 103 6.67 11.17 -1.82
C VAL A 103 6.73 11.99 -3.10
N LEU A 104 6.09 13.16 -3.12
CA LEU A 104 6.11 14.07 -4.28
C LEU A 104 7.53 14.56 -4.58
N GLU A 105 8.31 14.94 -3.58
CA GLU A 105 9.70 15.38 -3.76
C GLU A 105 10.55 14.32 -4.46
N VAL A 106 10.43 13.05 -4.07
CA VAL A 106 11.18 11.95 -4.72
C VAL A 106 10.69 11.74 -6.15
N LEU A 107 9.37 11.77 -6.39
CA LEU A 107 8.80 11.61 -7.74
C LEU A 107 9.25 12.74 -8.68
N GLU A 108 9.21 13.99 -8.23
CA GLU A 108 9.67 15.15 -9.02
C GLU A 108 11.16 15.06 -9.38
N ARG A 109 11.99 14.52 -8.49
CA ARG A 109 13.42 14.29 -8.77
C ARG A 109 13.63 13.22 -9.84
N LEU A 110 12.75 12.23 -9.93
CA LEU A 110 12.80 11.16 -10.92
C LEU A 110 12.29 11.59 -12.30
N GLU A 111 11.39 12.57 -12.37
CA GLU A 111 10.89 13.14 -13.63
C GLU A 111 11.89 14.07 -14.33
N ARG A 112 12.85 14.63 -13.58
CA ARG A 112 13.85 15.54 -14.15
C ARG A 112 14.94 14.72 -14.86
N PRO A 113 15.16 14.95 -16.17
CA PRO A 113 16.09 14.18 -17.00
C PRO A 113 17.57 14.42 -16.64
#